data_AF-A0A1D6I4J1-F1
#
_entry.id   AF-A0A1D6I4J1-F1
#
_cell.length_a   1.000
_cell.length_b   1.000
_cell.length_c   1.000
_cell.angle_alpha   90.00
_cell.angle_beta   90.00
_cell.angle_gamma   90.00
#
_symmetry.space_group_name_H-M   'P 1'
#
loop_
_entity.id
_entity.type
_entity.pdbx_description
1 polymer ?
#
loop_
_entity_poly.entity_id
_entity_poly.type
_entity_poly.pdbx_seq_one_letter_code
_entity_poly.pdbx_strand_id
1 'polypeptide(L)'
;MGITHCNIAHALEKTKYPDSDIFWKNFDEKYHFSCQFTTDIIAMNNADFIITSTYQEIAGSGHLDDRSKPILFSMARLDRVKDITGLVEAFAKCAKLRELANLVVVAGYNDVKKSKDREEIAEIEKMHELIKTHKLFRQFRWISAQTNRARNGELYRYIVDTHGAFVQ
;
A
#
# COMPACT_ATOMS: atom_id res chain seq x y z
N MET A 1 -25.19 5.53 -27.23
CA MET A 1 -26.49 5.71 -26.53
C MET A 1 -26.49 6.88 -25.54
N GLY A 2 -25.37 7.54 -25.23
CA GLY A 2 -25.39 8.76 -24.39
C GLY A 2 -25.97 8.55 -22.99
N ILE A 3 -25.96 7.29 -22.52
CA ILE A 3 -26.48 6.88 -21.22
C ILE A 3 -25.34 6.88 -20.20
N THR A 4 -25.67 7.15 -18.94
CA THR A 4 -24.71 7.04 -17.83
C THR A 4 -24.24 5.61 -17.66
N HIS A 5 -22.93 5.41 -17.58
CA HIS A 5 -22.26 4.13 -17.46
C HIS A 5 -21.60 3.98 -16.09
N CYS A 6 -22.03 2.96 -15.35
CA CYS A 6 -21.45 2.55 -14.07
C CYS A 6 -20.59 1.29 -14.27
N ASN A 7 -19.40 1.27 -13.68
CA ASN A 7 -18.55 0.08 -13.66
C ASN A 7 -18.42 -0.48 -12.23
N ILE A 8 -18.56 -1.80 -12.11
CA ILE A 8 -18.37 -2.56 -10.86
C ILE A 8 -17.40 -3.70 -11.17
N ALA A 9 -16.14 -3.53 -10.75
CA ALA A 9 -15.09 -4.47 -11.13
C ALA A 9 -15.27 -5.86 -10.48
N HIS A 10 -15.85 -5.93 -9.27
CA HIS A 10 -15.89 -7.10 -8.38
C HIS A 10 -14.52 -7.68 -7.99
N ALA A 11 -13.62 -7.89 -8.96
CA ALA A 11 -12.22 -8.20 -8.77
C ALA A 11 -11.41 -7.83 -10.02
N LEU A 12 -10.15 -7.45 -9.84
CA LEU A 12 -9.20 -7.25 -10.93
C LEU A 12 -8.20 -8.42 -10.96
N GLU A 13 -8.26 -9.26 -11.99
CA GLU A 13 -7.43 -10.48 -12.10
C GLU A 13 -5.94 -10.19 -12.08
N LYS A 14 -5.52 -9.01 -12.56
CA LYS A 14 -4.14 -8.53 -12.45
C LYS A 14 -3.58 -8.62 -11.02
N THR A 15 -4.42 -8.38 -10.00
CA THR A 15 -3.99 -8.44 -8.59
C THR A 15 -3.97 -9.87 -8.03
N LYS A 16 -4.68 -10.81 -8.65
CA LYS A 16 -4.75 -12.22 -8.24
C LYS A 16 -3.63 -13.07 -8.84
N TYR A 17 -3.11 -12.67 -10.00
CA TYR A 17 -2.00 -13.32 -10.69
C TYR A 17 -0.75 -12.43 -10.65
N PRO A 18 0.19 -12.65 -9.71
CA PRO A 18 1.41 -11.85 -9.62
C PRO A 18 2.22 -11.86 -10.92
N ASP A 19 2.78 -10.71 -11.27
CA ASP A 19 3.60 -10.47 -12.46
C ASP A 19 2.92 -10.82 -13.80
N SER A 20 1.60 -11.01 -13.81
CA SER A 20 0.80 -11.32 -15.00
C SER A 20 0.82 -10.22 -16.06
N ASP A 21 1.17 -8.99 -15.69
CA ASP A 21 1.31 -7.85 -16.59
C ASP A 21 2.68 -7.83 -17.29
N ILE A 22 3.76 -8.13 -16.59
CA ILE A 22 5.13 -8.20 -17.17
C ILE A 22 5.28 -9.47 -18.01
N PHE A 23 4.77 -10.60 -17.51
CA PHE A 23 4.89 -11.90 -18.17
C PHE A 23 3.63 -12.33 -18.93
N TRP A 24 2.76 -11.38 -19.30
CA TRP A 24 1.44 -11.65 -19.89
C TRP A 24 1.48 -12.64 -21.06
N LYS A 25 2.51 -12.59 -21.91
CA LYS A 25 2.68 -13.50 -23.06
C LYS A 25 2.70 -14.97 -22.65
N ASN A 26 3.24 -15.30 -21.48
CA ASN A 26 3.32 -16.67 -20.97
C ASN A 26 1.95 -17.19 -20.49
N PHE A 27 1.04 -16.27 -20.15
CA PHE A 27 -0.30 -16.58 -19.66
C PHE A 27 -1.36 -16.47 -20.76
N ASP A 28 -1.05 -15.83 -21.89
CA ASP A 28 -2.04 -15.40 -22.88
C ASP A 28 -2.71 -16.55 -23.61
N GLU A 29 -2.01 -17.68 -23.80
CA GLU A 29 -2.60 -18.88 -24.41
C GLU A 29 -3.75 -19.46 -23.57
N LYS A 30 -3.66 -19.34 -22.24
CA LYS A 30 -4.63 -19.94 -21.31
C LYS A 30 -5.65 -18.94 -20.77
N TYR A 31 -5.22 -17.73 -20.47
CA TYR A 31 -6.01 -16.73 -19.72
C TYR A 31 -6.37 -15.51 -20.55
N HIS A 32 -5.74 -15.30 -21.71
CA HIS A 32 -5.99 -14.15 -22.58
C HIS A 32 -5.93 -12.79 -21.85
N PHE A 33 -4.94 -12.63 -20.96
CA PHE A 33 -4.79 -11.42 -20.13
C PHE A 33 -4.57 -10.15 -20.96
N SER A 34 -4.04 -10.27 -22.18
CA SER A 34 -3.93 -9.12 -23.10
C SER A 34 -5.30 -8.49 -23.40
N CYS A 35 -6.30 -9.31 -23.71
CA CYS A 35 -7.69 -8.89 -23.93
C CYS A 35 -8.34 -8.39 -22.65
N GLN A 36 -8.17 -9.12 -21.54
CA GLN A 36 -8.81 -8.77 -20.28
C GLN A 36 -8.30 -7.43 -19.74
N PHE A 37 -6.99 -7.25 -19.64
CA PHE A 37 -6.41 -6.01 -19.10
C PHE A 37 -6.72 -4.80 -19.99
N THR A 38 -6.78 -4.99 -21.31
CA THR A 38 -7.20 -3.93 -22.23
C THR A 38 -8.65 -3.54 -21.98
N THR A 39 -9.54 -4.53 -21.83
CA THR A 39 -10.97 -4.31 -21.57
C THR A 39 -11.18 -3.62 -20.22
N ASP A 40 -10.48 -4.07 -19.18
CA ASP A 40 -10.54 -3.49 -17.83
C ASP A 40 -10.18 -2.01 -17.86
N ILE A 41 -9.08 -1.64 -18.53
CA ILE A 41 -8.65 -0.23 -18.65
C ILE A 41 -9.66 0.60 -19.45
N ILE A 42 -10.16 0.08 -20.57
CA ILE A 42 -11.17 0.77 -21.39
C ILE A 42 -12.45 0.99 -20.58
N ALA A 43 -12.93 -0.04 -19.90
CA ALA A 43 -14.16 0.01 -19.09
C ALA A 43 -14.00 0.94 -17.88
N MET A 44 -12.83 0.97 -17.24
CA MET A 44 -12.56 1.89 -16.13
C MET A 44 -12.51 3.35 -16.57
N ASN A 45 -11.87 3.66 -17.71
CA ASN A 45 -11.76 5.05 -18.19
C ASN A 45 -13.04 5.56 -18.85
N ASN A 46 -13.87 4.68 -19.42
CA ASN A 46 -15.15 5.05 -20.03
C ASN A 46 -16.34 5.03 -19.05
N ALA A 47 -16.12 4.77 -17.76
CA ALA A 47 -17.19 4.84 -16.76
C ALA A 47 -17.37 6.29 -16.28
N ASP A 48 -18.63 6.70 -16.09
CA ASP A 48 -18.93 7.99 -15.45
C ASP A 48 -18.63 7.93 -13.94
N PHE A 49 -18.83 6.76 -13.33
CA PHE A 49 -18.44 6.47 -11.96
C PHE A 49 -18.19 4.98 -11.76
N ILE A 50 -17.40 4.66 -10.73
CA ILE A 50 -17.00 3.30 -10.37
C ILE A 50 -17.49 3.00 -8.96
N ILE A 51 -18.13 1.84 -8.77
CA ILE A 51 -18.54 1.34 -7.45
C ILE A 51 -17.64 0.17 -7.07
N THR A 52 -17.12 0.22 -5.84
CA THR A 52 -16.30 -0.84 -5.23
C THR A 52 -16.94 -1.29 -3.92
N SER A 53 -16.77 -2.57 -3.55
CA SER A 53 -17.35 -3.09 -2.31
C SER A 53 -16.57 -2.65 -1.07
N THR A 54 -15.29 -2.36 -1.26
CA THR A 54 -14.38 -1.97 -0.17
C THR A 54 -13.43 -0.86 -0.61
N TYR A 55 -12.96 -0.04 0.33
CA TYR A 55 -11.92 0.96 0.08
C TYR A 55 -10.60 0.32 -0.37
N GLN A 56 -10.33 -0.90 0.10
CA GLN A 56 -9.12 -1.65 -0.23
C GLN A 56 -9.03 -1.98 -1.74
N GLU A 57 -10.16 -2.16 -2.43
CA GLU A 57 -10.19 -2.36 -3.89
C GLU A 57 -9.64 -1.15 -4.66
N ILE A 58 -9.77 0.06 -4.12
CA ILE A 58 -9.31 1.30 -4.75
C ILE A 58 -7.87 1.62 -4.33
N ALA A 59 -7.61 1.68 -3.03
CA ALA A 59 -6.37 2.27 -2.49
C ALA A 59 -5.47 1.28 -1.74
N GLY A 60 -5.91 0.03 -1.59
CA GLY A 60 -5.25 -0.96 -0.72
C GLY A 60 -5.40 -0.61 0.76
N SER A 61 -4.46 -1.07 1.59
CA SER A 61 -4.39 -0.71 3.02
C SER A 61 -3.57 0.58 3.23
N GLY A 62 -4.19 1.58 3.86
CA GLY A 62 -3.59 2.87 4.25
C GLY A 62 -3.38 3.83 3.08
N HIS A 63 -3.85 5.07 3.17
CA HIS A 63 -3.70 6.12 2.17
C HIS A 63 -3.14 7.38 2.82
N LEU A 64 -2.42 8.19 2.05
CA LEU A 64 -1.99 9.51 2.46
C LEU A 64 -2.93 10.52 1.82
N ASP A 65 -3.87 11.04 2.62
CA ASP A 65 -4.88 12.00 2.16
C ASP A 65 -4.26 13.27 1.60
N ASP A 66 -3.24 13.78 2.30
CA ASP A 66 -2.53 14.98 1.91
C ASP A 66 -1.11 14.63 1.49
N ARG A 67 -0.88 14.52 0.18
CA ARG A 67 0.42 14.19 -0.40
C ARG A 67 1.40 15.36 -0.40
N SER A 68 0.96 16.57 -0.04
CA SER A 68 1.85 17.73 0.05
C SER A 68 2.66 17.76 1.36
N LYS A 69 2.21 17.00 2.37
CA LYS A 69 2.92 16.93 3.65
C LYS A 69 4.24 16.17 3.53
N PRO A 70 5.26 16.61 4.28
CA PRO A 70 6.49 15.85 4.45
C PRO A 70 6.25 14.42 4.92
N ILE A 71 7.09 13.51 4.45
CA ILE A 71 7.04 12.10 4.83
C ILE A 71 8.09 11.81 5.90
N LEU A 72 7.63 11.34 7.06
CA LEU A 72 8.46 10.62 8.01
C LEU A 72 8.60 9.19 7.51
N PHE A 73 9.84 8.78 7.22
CA PHE A 73 10.13 7.51 6.59
C PHE A 73 10.96 6.62 7.51
N SER A 74 10.57 5.35 7.61
CA SER A 74 11.39 4.32 8.23
C SER A 74 11.38 3.04 7.40
N MET A 75 12.53 2.38 7.32
CA MET A 75 12.66 1.11 6.61
C MET A 75 13.53 0.15 7.42
N ALA A 76 12.93 -0.94 7.89
CA ALA A 76 13.61 -1.94 8.71
C ALA A 76 12.94 -3.31 8.58
N ARG A 77 13.57 -4.33 9.18
CA ARG A 77 12.86 -5.59 9.43
C ARG A 77 11.78 -5.36 10.48
N LEU A 78 10.71 -6.13 10.41
CA LEU A 78 9.63 -6.08 11.38
C LEU A 78 9.92 -7.12 12.47
N ASP A 79 10.73 -6.70 13.45
CA ASP A 79 11.09 -7.49 14.63
C ASP A 79 11.01 -6.60 15.87
N ARG A 80 11.03 -7.22 17.06
CA ARG A 80 10.89 -6.50 18.35
C ARG A 80 12.07 -5.57 18.64
N VAL A 81 13.24 -5.82 18.06
CA VAL A 81 14.45 -5.01 18.30
C VAL A 81 14.41 -3.73 17.48
N LYS A 82 13.83 -3.78 16.28
CA LYS A 82 13.63 -2.62 15.41
C LYS A 82 12.48 -1.71 15.85
N ASP A 83 11.57 -2.22 16.69
CA ASP A 83 10.49 -1.47 17.36
C ASP A 83 9.70 -0.51 16.46
N ILE A 84 9.42 -0.97 15.24
CA ILE A 84 8.63 -0.21 14.26
C ILE A 84 7.20 0.03 14.77
N THR A 85 6.65 -0.93 15.52
CA THR A 85 5.34 -0.77 16.15
C THR A 85 5.35 0.35 17.21
N GLY A 86 6.44 0.50 17.98
CA GLY A 86 6.63 1.62 18.92
C GLY A 86 6.67 2.98 18.22
N LEU A 87 7.36 3.09 17.07
CA LEU A 87 7.35 4.31 16.26
C LEU A 87 5.94 4.70 15.80
N VAL A 88 5.18 3.73 15.30
CA VAL A 88 3.79 3.98 14.85
C VAL A 88 2.90 4.38 16.02
N GLU A 89 3.06 3.77 17.19
CA GLU A 89 2.34 4.14 18.40
C GLU A 89 2.68 5.57 18.86
N ALA A 90 3.96 5.95 18.84
CA ALA A 90 4.40 7.30 19.18
C ALA A 90 3.83 8.36 18.22
N PHE A 91 3.88 8.08 16.92
CA PHE A 91 3.25 8.92 15.90
C PHE A 91 1.74 9.03 16.10
N ALA A 92 1.07 7.92 16.39
CA ALA A 92 -0.37 7.88 16.60
C ALA A 92 -0.84 8.76 17.77
N LYS A 93 -0.05 8.81 18.86
CA LYS A 93 -0.32 9.59 20.07
C LYS A 93 0.01 11.09 19.92
N CYS A 94 0.86 11.48 18.98
CA CYS A 94 1.25 12.87 18.80
C CYS A 94 0.40 13.58 17.73
N ALA A 95 -0.68 14.24 18.15
CA ALA A 95 -1.58 14.97 17.24
C ALA A 95 -0.84 16.02 16.38
N LYS A 96 0.05 16.79 17.00
CA LYS A 96 0.87 17.80 16.31
C LYS A 96 1.73 17.20 15.20
N LEU A 97 2.30 16.01 15.42
CA LEU A 97 3.10 15.34 14.40
C LEU A 97 2.25 14.84 13.23
N ARG A 98 1.06 14.31 13.51
CA ARG A 98 0.09 13.85 12.49
C ARG A 98 -0.46 14.99 11.64
N GLU A 99 -0.54 16.20 12.20
CA GLU A 99 -0.91 17.39 11.45
C GLU A 99 0.20 17.83 10.48
N LEU A 100 1.46 17.73 10.91
CA LEU A 100 2.61 18.24 10.16
C LEU A 100 3.14 17.27 9.10
N ALA A 101 3.06 15.96 9.33
CA ALA A 101 3.70 14.96 8.48
C ALA A 101 2.87 13.68 8.33
N ASN A 102 3.12 12.98 7.23
CA ASN A 102 2.66 11.61 7.02
C ASN A 102 3.71 10.62 7.51
N LEU A 103 3.28 9.43 7.97
CA LEU A 103 4.21 8.36 8.33
C LEU A 103 4.18 7.25 7.28
N VAL A 104 5.34 6.92 6.72
CA VAL A 104 5.52 5.81 5.78
C VAL A 104 6.54 4.84 6.35
N VAL A 105 6.13 3.59 6.50
CA VAL A 105 6.96 2.50 7.04
C VAL A 105 7.08 1.39 6.01
N VAL A 106 8.32 1.02 5.68
CA VAL A 106 8.64 -0.15 4.88
C VAL A 106 9.18 -1.24 5.80
N ALA A 107 8.33 -2.19 6.18
CA ALA A 107 8.73 -3.24 7.11
C ALA A 107 7.92 -4.53 6.91
N GLY A 108 8.60 -5.67 6.97
CA GLY A 108 8.00 -7.00 6.99
C GLY A 108 6.94 -7.29 5.93
N TYR A 109 6.09 -8.27 6.20
CA TYR A 109 4.88 -8.54 5.43
C TYR A 109 3.66 -7.86 6.03
N ASN A 110 2.69 -7.49 5.21
CA ASN A 110 1.41 -6.95 5.67
C ASN A 110 0.38 -8.04 6.07
N ASP A 111 0.65 -9.29 5.73
CA ASP A 111 -0.21 -10.44 6.00
C ASP A 111 0.55 -11.48 6.82
N VAL A 112 -0.05 -11.85 7.96
CA VAL A 112 0.45 -12.88 8.88
C VAL A 112 0.76 -14.17 8.14
N LYS A 113 -0.05 -14.55 7.15
CA LYS A 113 0.08 -15.82 6.41
C LYS A 113 1.36 -15.91 5.58
N LYS A 114 1.99 -14.77 5.27
CA LYS A 114 3.23 -14.71 4.48
C LYS A 114 4.47 -14.86 5.33
N SER A 115 4.37 -14.65 6.65
CA SER A 115 5.48 -14.85 7.56
C SER A 115 5.44 -16.25 8.17
N LYS A 116 6.63 -16.79 8.44
CA LYS A 116 6.84 -18.02 9.21
C LYS A 116 7.47 -17.73 10.58
N ASP A 117 7.88 -16.47 10.81
CA ASP A 117 8.52 -16.04 12.03
C ASP A 117 7.48 -15.58 13.04
N ARG A 118 7.52 -16.16 14.24
CA ARG A 118 6.56 -15.84 15.30
C ARG A 118 6.69 -14.40 15.79
N GLU A 119 7.89 -13.83 15.78
CA GLU A 119 8.09 -12.44 16.20
C GLU A 119 7.50 -11.48 15.18
N GLU A 120 7.79 -11.68 13.89
CA GLU A 120 7.20 -10.87 12.82
C GLU A 120 5.67 -10.98 12.82
N ILE A 121 5.11 -12.19 13.01
CA ILE A 121 3.66 -12.39 13.11
C ILE A 121 3.05 -11.55 14.23
N ALA A 122 3.65 -11.57 15.43
CA ALA A 122 3.15 -10.79 16.56
C ALA A 122 3.22 -9.27 16.30
N GLU A 123 4.30 -8.80 15.66
CA GLU A 123 4.44 -7.39 15.29
C GLU A 123 3.46 -6.98 14.17
N ILE A 124 3.16 -7.86 13.22
CA ILE A 124 2.12 -7.66 12.19
C ILE A 124 0.75 -7.48 12.83
N GLU A 125 0.38 -8.35 13.76
CA GLU A 125 -0.90 -8.27 14.48
C GLU A 125 -1.01 -6.97 15.27
N LYS A 126 0.04 -6.59 16.00
CA LYS A 126 0.13 -5.34 16.73
C LYS A 126 0.03 -4.12 15.80
N MET A 127 0.68 -4.16 14.63
CA MET A 127 0.61 -3.09 13.63
C MET A 127 -0.83 -2.90 13.14
N HIS A 128 -1.54 -3.99 12.81
CA HIS A 128 -2.96 -3.93 12.41
C HIS A 128 -3.85 -3.37 13.51
N GLU A 129 -3.62 -3.76 14.77
CA GLU A 129 -4.34 -3.24 15.92
C GLU A 129 -4.13 -1.71 16.08
N LEU A 130 -2.88 -1.24 16.03
CA LEU A 130 -2.55 0.18 16.13
C LEU A 130 -3.21 1.02 15.03
N ILE A 131 -3.18 0.54 13.79
CA ILE A 131 -3.80 1.23 12.65
C ILE A 131 -5.31 1.39 12.87
N LYS A 132 -5.98 0.33 13.35
CA LYS A 132 -7.42 0.33 13.60
C LYS A 132 -7.79 1.20 14.79
N THR A 133 -7.10 1.03 15.91
CA THR A 133 -7.36 1.74 17.18
C THR A 133 -7.16 3.25 17.03
N HIS A 134 -6.09 3.68 16.36
CA HIS A 134 -5.76 5.10 16.20
C HIS A 134 -6.25 5.73 14.89
N LYS A 135 -7.00 4.97 14.07
CA LYS A 135 -7.57 5.40 12.78
C LYS A 135 -6.50 6.02 11.87
N LEU A 136 -5.38 5.33 11.71
CA LEU A 136 -4.21 5.85 10.99
C LEU A 136 -4.33 5.81 9.47
N PHE A 137 -5.41 5.21 8.93
CA PHE A 137 -5.61 4.95 7.50
C PHE A 137 -5.46 6.16 6.56
N ARG A 138 -5.51 7.40 7.05
CA ARG A 138 -5.45 8.63 6.23
C ARG A 138 -4.09 9.35 6.28
N GLN A 139 -3.22 8.98 7.24
CA GLN A 139 -1.92 9.63 7.47
C GLN A 139 -0.76 8.63 7.54
N PHE A 140 -1.05 7.34 7.45
CA PHE A 140 -0.07 6.27 7.58
C PHE A 140 -0.13 5.31 6.40
N ARG A 141 1.05 4.98 5.87
CA ARG A 141 1.20 3.96 4.82
C ARG A 141 2.22 2.91 5.29
N TRP A 142 1.75 1.68 5.36
CA TRP A 142 2.60 0.51 5.56
C TRP A 142 2.86 -0.18 4.22
N ILE A 143 4.13 -0.31 3.87
CA ILE A 143 4.60 -0.96 2.64
C ILE A 143 5.35 -2.22 3.04
N SER A 144 5.06 -3.34 2.39
CA SER A 144 5.80 -4.59 2.63
C SER A 144 7.26 -4.43 2.18
N ALA A 145 8.15 -5.19 2.79
CA ALA A 145 9.59 -5.14 2.55
C ALA A 145 9.94 -5.15 1.04
N GLN A 146 10.86 -4.26 0.65
CA GLN A 146 11.27 -4.05 -0.73
C GLN A 146 12.65 -4.68 -0.98
N THR A 147 12.72 -5.65 -1.89
CA THR A 147 13.97 -6.36 -2.22
C THR A 147 14.82 -5.68 -3.29
N ASN A 148 14.22 -4.78 -4.09
CA ASN A 148 14.90 -4.09 -5.18
C ASN A 148 15.69 -2.87 -4.66
N ARG A 149 17.01 -2.98 -4.63
CA ARG A 149 17.92 -1.93 -4.13
C ARG A 149 17.90 -0.64 -4.95
N ALA A 150 17.77 -0.73 -6.29
CA ALA A 150 17.72 0.45 -7.14
C ALA A 150 16.45 1.27 -6.86
N ARG A 151 15.30 0.60 -6.72
CA ARG A 151 14.05 1.25 -6.33
C ARG A 151 14.11 1.83 -4.91
N ASN A 152 14.77 1.16 -3.98
CA ASN A 152 14.95 1.70 -2.63
C ASN A 152 15.80 3.00 -2.65
N GLY A 153 16.80 3.09 -3.52
CA GLY A 153 17.59 4.31 -3.72
C GLY A 153 16.77 5.48 -4.28
N GLU A 154 15.84 5.22 -5.20
CA GLU A 154 14.86 6.23 -5.67
C GLU A 154 13.89 6.61 -4.56
N LEU A 155 13.44 5.64 -3.75
CA LEU A 155 12.53 5.91 -2.64
C LEU A 155 13.15 6.91 -1.65
N TYR A 156 14.41 6.71 -1.25
CA TYR A 156 15.10 7.67 -0.38
C TYR A 156 15.18 9.08 -0.98
N ARG A 157 15.47 9.19 -2.29
CA ARG A 157 15.50 10.49 -2.98
C ARG A 157 14.13 11.15 -2.98
N TYR A 158 13.08 10.39 -3.25
CA TYR A 158 11.70 10.88 -3.21
C TYR A 158 11.31 11.40 -1.82
N ILE A 159 11.75 10.75 -0.73
CA ILE A 159 11.50 11.27 0.63
C ILE A 159 12.16 12.64 0.82
N VAL A 160 13.38 12.84 0.29
CA VAL A 160 14.06 14.13 0.34
C VAL A 160 13.30 15.20 -0.45
N ASP A 161 12.75 14.86 -1.61
CA ASP A 161 11.93 15.77 -2.42
C ASP A 161 10.66 16.22 -1.69
N THR A 162 10.10 15.38 -0.82
CA THR A 162 8.97 15.77 0.06
C THR A 162 9.39 16.61 1.26
N HIS A 163 10.67 16.99 1.39
CA HIS A 163 11.25 17.58 2.59
C HIS A 163 11.01 16.73 3.85
N GLY A 164 10.97 15.40 3.66
CA GLY A 164 10.75 14.42 4.70
C GLY A 164 11.97 14.19 5.59
N ALA A 165 11.84 13.26 6.53
CA ALA A 165 12.94 12.86 7.40
C ALA A 165 12.97 11.33 7.57
N PHE A 166 14.17 10.79 7.78
CA PHE A 166 14.35 9.38 8.09
C PHE A 166 14.39 9.16 9.61
N VAL A 167 13.66 8.17 10.10
CA VAL A 167 13.60 7.79 11.51
C VAL A 167 14.02 6.33 11.65
N GLN A 168 14.95 6.06 12.57
CA GLN A 168 15.64 4.78 12.72
C GLN A 168 15.51 4.23 14.13
#